data_AF-A0AAN6RIK0-F1
#
_entry.id   AF-A0AAN6RIK0-F1
#
_cell.length_a   1.000
_cell.length_b   1.000
_cell.length_c   1.000
_cell.angle_alpha   90.00
_cell.angle_beta   90.00
_cell.angle_gamma   90.00
#
_symmetry.space_group_name_H-M   'P 1'
#
loop_
_entity.id
_entity.type
_entity.pdbx_description
1 polymer ?
#
loop_
_entity_poly.entity_id
_entity_poly.type
_entity_poly.pdbx_seq_one_letter_code
_entity_poly.pdbx_strand_id
1 'polypeptide(L)'
;MLPPACFRQHAVVGFRRPPRDTVAFLAQTLFVFDDHHPHMEKLRTHEPPVHFHELQVEYFKVLEGSIDVDVGDRRVRLTPADGELEVPTWYVMFVL
;
A
#
# COMPACT_ATOMS: atom_id res chain seq x y z
N MET A 1 -14.91 24.60 5.19
CA MET A 1 -14.14 24.02 6.30
C MET A 1 -14.77 22.66 6.59
N LEU A 2 -14.20 21.58 6.05
CA LEU A 2 -14.66 20.21 6.33
C LEU A 2 -14.06 19.77 7.68
N PRO A 3 -14.76 18.95 8.48
CA PRO A 3 -14.23 18.50 9.78
C PRO A 3 -12.94 17.69 9.58
N PRO A 4 -12.06 17.59 10.59
CA PRO A 4 -10.88 16.73 10.51
C PRO A 4 -11.41 15.31 10.45
N ALA A 5 -11.45 14.75 9.25
CA ALA A 5 -11.89 13.38 9.06
C ALA A 5 -10.89 12.49 9.79
N CYS A 6 -11.38 11.78 10.80
CA CYS A 6 -10.71 10.66 11.41
C CYS A 6 -10.59 9.59 10.32
N PHE A 7 -9.45 9.54 9.64
CA PHE A 7 -9.22 8.60 8.55
C PHE A 7 -8.57 7.34 9.10
N ARG A 8 -9.39 6.35 9.47
CA ARG A 8 -8.87 4.97 9.55
C ARG A 8 -8.63 4.49 8.13
N GLN A 9 -7.36 4.29 7.78
CA GLN A 9 -7.01 3.64 6.52
C GLN A 9 -6.80 2.16 6.81
N HIS A 10 -7.57 1.32 6.13
CA HIS A 10 -7.42 -0.13 6.19
C HIS A 10 -6.93 -0.61 4.84
N ALA A 11 -5.70 -1.13 4.79
CA ALA A 11 -5.11 -1.67 3.57
C ALA A 11 -4.63 -3.10 3.82
N VAL A 12 -4.93 -3.99 2.88
CA VAL A 12 -4.34 -5.33 2.86
C VAL A 12 -3.22 -5.31 1.83
N VAL A 13 -2.03 -5.74 2.27
CA VAL A 13 -0.89 -5.99 1.39
C VAL A 13 -0.66 -7.49 1.33
N GLY A 14 -0.67 -8.03 0.11
CA GLY A 14 -0.37 -9.43 -0.17
C GLY A 14 0.92 -9.56 -0.98
N PHE A 15 1.76 -10.52 -0.62
CA PHE A 15 3.03 -10.78 -1.32
C PHE A 15 2.98 -12.11 -2.08
N ARG A 16 3.40 -12.13 -3.35
CA ARG A 16 3.47 -13.33 -4.20
C ARG A 16 4.87 -13.55 -4.79
N ARG A 17 5.35 -14.79 -4.84
CA ARG A 17 6.55 -15.20 -5.60
C ARG A 17 6.15 -15.86 -6.93
N PRO A 18 6.56 -15.35 -8.09
CA PRO A 18 6.55 -16.12 -9.35
C PRO A 18 7.63 -17.22 -9.31
N PRO A 19 7.55 -18.34 -10.08
CA PRO A 19 6.53 -18.75 -11.05
C PRO A 19 5.99 -20.14 -10.67
N ARG A 20 4.86 -20.26 -9.97
CA ARG A 20 4.19 -21.55 -9.82
C ARG A 20 2.70 -21.33 -9.91
N ASP A 21 2.06 -22.17 -10.71
CA ASP A 21 0.69 -22.07 -11.22
C ASP A 21 -0.38 -22.29 -10.14
N THR A 22 -0.15 -21.75 -8.95
CA THR A 22 -0.98 -21.89 -7.77
C THR A 22 -0.83 -20.61 -6.95
N VAL A 23 -1.95 -19.94 -6.69
CA VAL A 23 -2.01 -18.67 -5.95
C VAL A 23 -1.71 -18.93 -4.47
N ALA A 24 -0.44 -19.10 -4.14
CA ALA A 24 0.04 -19.17 -2.77
C ALA A 24 0.59 -17.80 -2.38
N PHE A 25 -0.15 -17.07 -1.54
CA PHE A 25 0.40 -15.88 -0.88
C PHE A 25 1.46 -16.35 0.12
N LEU A 26 2.66 -15.75 0.06
CA LEU A 26 3.68 -16.01 1.07
C LEU A 26 3.28 -15.41 2.42
N ALA A 27 2.65 -14.24 2.39
CA ALA A 27 2.03 -13.59 3.52
C ALA A 27 0.94 -12.63 3.04
N GLN A 28 -0.06 -12.42 3.89
CA GLN A 28 -1.05 -11.36 3.77
C GLN A 28 -1.05 -10.58 5.08
N THR A 29 -0.92 -9.26 4.99
CA THR A 29 -0.85 -8.38 6.15
C THR A 29 -1.91 -7.30 6.03
N LEU A 30 -2.73 -7.17 7.07
CA LEU A 30 -3.67 -6.05 7.21
C LEU A 30 -2.97 -4.93 7.97
N PHE A 31 -2.87 -3.77 7.32
CA PHE A 31 -2.43 -2.52 7.92
C PHE A 31 -3.65 -1.69 8.30
N VAL A 32 -3.66 -1.27 9.56
CA VAL A 32 -4.62 -0.30 10.09
C VAL A 32 -3.82 0.90 10.53
N PHE A 33 -3.99 2.03 9.83
CA PHE A 33 -3.37 3.28 10.20
C PHE A 33 -4.34 4.09 11.05
N ASP A 34 -3.88 4.45 12.25
CA ASP A 34 -4.53 5.44 13.10
C ASP A 34 -3.86 6.79 12.88
N ASP A 35 -4.58 7.66 12.18
CA ASP A 35 -4.13 8.97 11.73
C ASP A 35 -3.81 9.93 12.89
N HIS A 36 -4.28 9.62 14.10
CA HIS A 36 -4.04 10.37 15.33
C HIS A 36 -2.92 9.78 16.20
N HIS A 37 -2.30 8.68 15.77
CA HIS A 37 -1.18 8.11 16.52
C HIS A 37 0.03 9.07 16.45
N PRO A 38 0.68 9.44 17.57
CA PRO A 38 1.77 10.43 17.57
C PRO A 38 2.96 10.10 16.66
N HIS A 39 3.15 8.81 16.33
CA HIS A 39 4.16 8.40 15.35
C HIS A 39 3.71 8.65 13.91
N MET A 40 2.42 8.50 13.60
CA MET A 40 1.89 8.78 12.25
C MET A 40 1.99 10.26 11.93
N GLU A 41 1.71 11.14 12.89
CA GLU A 41 1.89 12.60 12.71
C GLU A 41 3.32 12.96 12.30
N LYS A 42 4.33 12.30 12.88
CA LYS A 42 5.74 12.51 12.53
C LYS A 42 6.04 12.02 11.11
N LEU A 43 5.47 10.89 10.71
CA LEU A 43 5.70 10.28 9.40
C LEU A 43 5.05 11.06 8.25
N ARG A 44 3.99 11.85 8.49
CA ARG A 44 3.34 12.67 7.43
C ARG A 44 4.27 13.64 6.70
N THR A 45 5.35 14.05 7.36
CA THR A 45 6.32 15.01 6.81
C THR A 45 7.53 14.34 6.17
N HIS A 46 7.58 13.01 6.20
CA HIS A 46 8.70 12.22 5.67
C HIS A 46 8.23 11.45 4.45
N GLU A 47 9.01 11.51 3.38
CA GLU A 47 8.81 10.59 2.26
C GLU A 47 9.17 9.17 2.69
N PRO A 48 8.34 8.18 2.36
CA PRO A 48 8.64 6.79 2.65
C PRO A 48 9.92 6.34 1.93
N PRO A 49 10.66 5.38 2.50
CA PRO A 49 11.83 4.84 1.84
C PRO A 49 11.47 4.16 0.51
N VAL A 50 12.19 4.55 -0.53
CA VAL A 50 12.11 3.96 -1.85
C VAL A 50 12.70 2.55 -1.83
N HIS A 51 11.95 1.55 -2.28
CA HIS A 51 12.41 0.16 -2.38
C HIS A 51 11.83 -0.57 -3.59
N PHE A 52 12.38 -1.73 -3.92
CA PHE A 52 11.85 -2.65 -4.93
C PHE A 52 12.12 -4.09 -4.52
N HIS A 53 11.36 -5.02 -5.07
CA HIS A 53 11.59 -6.44 -4.87
C HIS A 53 11.89 -7.15 -6.19
N GLU A 54 13.01 -7.87 -6.23
CA GLU A 54 13.50 -8.57 -7.44
C GLU A 54 12.66 -9.81 -7.78
N LEU A 55 12.16 -10.48 -6.74
CA LEU A 55 11.53 -11.81 -6.84
C LEU A 55 10.11 -11.83 -6.27
N GLN A 56 9.55 -10.67 -5.92
CA GLN A 56 8.26 -10.58 -5.25
C GLN A 56 7.38 -9.54 -5.94
N VAL A 57 6.16 -9.98 -6.27
CA VAL A 57 5.08 -9.12 -6.75
C VAL A 57 4.23 -8.74 -5.55
N GLU A 58 3.89 -7.47 -5.43
CA GLU A 58 3.07 -6.96 -4.33
C GLU A 58 1.67 -6.61 -4.82
N TYR A 59 0.70 -6.83 -3.93
CA TYR A 59 -0.69 -6.57 -4.21
C TYR A 59 -1.27 -5.68 -3.11
N PHE A 60 -1.87 -4.56 -3.50
CA PHE A 60 -2.52 -3.62 -2.60
C PHE A 60 -4.02 -3.64 -2.81
N LYS A 61 -4.77 -3.82 -1.72
CA LYS A 61 -6.22 -3.64 -1.72
C LYS A 61 -6.63 -2.74 -0.56
N VAL A 62 -7.27 -1.63 -0.88
CA VAL A 62 -7.84 -0.74 0.13
C VAL A 62 -9.21 -1.27 0.55
N LEU A 63 -9.42 -1.40 1.85
CA LEU A 63 -10.71 -1.80 2.44
C LEU A 63 -11.51 -0.59 2.93
N GLU A 64 -10.82 0.43 3.43
CA GLU A 64 -11.42 1.67 3.94
C GLU A 64 -10.46 2.85 3.75
N GLY A 65 -11.00 4.02 3.41
CA GLY A 65 -10.23 5.24 3.15
C GLY A 65 -9.59 5.25 1.77
N SER A 66 -8.35 5.74 1.70
CA SER A 66 -7.55 5.75 0.47
C SER A 66 -6.07 5.72 0.82
N ILE A 67 -5.22 5.17 -0.05
CA ILE A 67 -3.76 5.24 0.04
C ILE A 67 -3.20 5.75 -1.28
N ASP A 68 -2.05 6.43 -1.25
CA ASP A 68 -1.32 6.80 -2.46
C ASP A 68 -0.14 5.85 -2.63
N VAL A 69 -0.03 5.19 -3.78
CA VAL A 69 1.06 4.26 -4.10
C VAL A 69 1.84 4.79 -5.28
N ASP A 70 3.13 5.01 -5.10
CA ASP A 70 4.03 5.32 -6.19
C ASP A 70 4.56 4.02 -6.77
N VAL A 71 4.39 3.83 -8.09
CA VAL A 71 4.84 2.65 -8.85
C VAL A 71 5.64 3.14 -10.05
N GLY A 72 6.96 3.02 -9.97
CA GLY A 72 7.87 3.61 -10.94
C GLY A 72 7.75 5.14 -10.97
N ASP A 73 7.36 5.68 -12.12
CA ASP A 73 7.16 7.12 -12.35
C ASP A 73 5.70 7.57 -12.15
N ARG A 74 4.80 6.65 -11.76
CA ARG A 74 3.37 6.91 -11.63
C ARG A 74 2.91 6.86 -10.19
N ARG A 75 2.23 7.93 -9.75
CA ARG A 75 1.44 7.94 -8.52
C ARG A 75 0.02 7.46 -8.77
N VAL A 76 -0.45 6.50 -7.97
CA VAL A 76 -1.79 5.92 -8.05
C VAL A 76 -2.49 6.10 -6.72
N ARG A 77 -3.61 6.84 -6.70
CA ARG A 77 -4.51 6.86 -5.56
C ARG A 77 -5.44 5.67 -5.60
N LEU A 78 -5.39 4.83 -4.58
CA LEU A 78 -6.28 3.68 -4.44
C LEU A 78 -7.37 3.95 -3.40
N THR A 79 -8.57 3.49 -3.72
CA THR A 79 -9.76 3.48 -2.88
C THR A 79 -10.37 2.07 -2.89
N PRO A 80 -11.36 1.76 -2.03
CA PRO A 80 -12.02 0.46 -2.06
C PRO A 80 -12.66 0.10 -3.40
N ALA A 81 -12.98 1.08 -4.25
CA ALA A 81 -13.59 0.86 -5.56
C ALA A 81 -12.59 0.35 -6.61
N ASP A 82 -11.29 0.56 -6.41
CA ASP A 82 -10.26 0.26 -7.42
C ASP A 82 -9.82 -1.21 -7.42
N GLY A 83 -10.24 -1.99 -6.41
CA GLY A 83 -9.92 -3.41 -6.32
C GLY A 83 -8.50 -3.67 -5.84
N GLU A 84 -7.80 -4.59 -6.50
CA GLU A 84 -6.43 -4.98 -6.16
C GLU A 84 -5.45 -4.39 -7.20
N LEU A 85 -4.48 -3.60 -6.74
CA LEU A 85 -3.37 -3.11 -7.55
C LEU A 85 -2.21 -4.10 -7.47
N GLU A 86 -1.73 -4.57 -8.63
CA GLU A 86 -0.49 -5.34 -8.75
C GLU A 86 0.71 -4.41 -8.98
N VAL A 87 1.78 -4.61 -8.21
CA VAL A 87 3.09 -3.98 -8.42
C VAL A 87 4.08 -5.06 -8.86
N PRO A 88 4.54 -5.03 -10.13
CA PRO A 88 5.44 -6.06 -10.65
C PRO A 88 6.82 -6.03 -9.99
N THR A 89 7.57 -7.11 -10.17
CA THR A 89 8.98 -7.14 -9.75
C THR A 89 9.79 -6.05 -10.45
N TRP A 90 10.86 -5.59 -9.80
CA TRP A 90 11.77 -4.54 -10.32
C TRP A 90 11.15 -3.15 -10.52
N TYR A 91 9.90 -2.93 -10.10
CA TYR A 91 9.35 -1.60 -10.00
C TYR A 91 9.69 -1.00 -8.65
N VAL A 92 10.23 0.22 -8.71
CA VAL A 92 10.41 1.06 -7.53
C VAL A 92 9.04 1.41 -6.97
N MET A 93 8.85 1.24 -5.68
CA MET A 93 7.59 1.46 -5.01
C MET A 93 7.76 2.09 -3.63
N PHE A 94 6.78 2.89 -3.25
CA PHE A 94 6.49 3.18 -1.86
C PHE A 94 5.02 3.61 -1.65
N VAL A 95 4.55 3.55 -0.40
CA VAL A 95 3.16 3.79 -0.01
C VAL A 95 3.08 4.99 0.94
N LEU A 96 2.21 5.95 0.59
CA LEU A 96 1.91 7.20 1.30
C LEU A 96 0.51 7.16 1.93
#